data_AF-A0ABD0WP97-F1
#
_entry.id   AF-A0ABD0WP97-F1
#
_cell.length_a   1.000
_cell.length_b   1.000
_cell.length_c   1.000
_cell.angle_alpha   90.00
_cell.angle_beta   90.00
_cell.angle_gamma   90.00
#
_symmetry.space_group_name_H-M   'P 1'
#
loop_
_entity.id
_entity.type
_entity.pdbx_description
1 polymer ?
#
loop_
_entity_poly.entity_id
_entity_poly.type
_entity_poly.pdbx_seq_one_letter_code
_entity_poly.pdbx_strand_id
1 'polypeptide(L)'
;MEFLCGGCDLEAHKKNVFHDREALFHGYLEPIPPTKAVNMGDNGQPHFFEQVCLLPLPAPKAICECTHEIEVIPGKHIYVITMNGRYDVCLLLIACPACLVEWTPDVKELLKYRYWPSTTNCQTLYRFDVFEAFSHIKVSAPSMSRHAFLKLLEHRSVQAGRPGNVCADAFQKSFFEYCFCKHTEEVMCEVNDFYCPACHPDMLAVCCDGNRKHYRFIKSRGYVHITQTFMSISKTTTCHRKSCM
;
A
#
# COMPACT_ATOMS: atom_id res chain seq x y z
N MET A 1 9.68 -23.10 -8.38
CA MET A 1 9.43 -22.06 -9.38
C MET A 1 8.97 -22.79 -10.62
N GLU A 2 7.70 -22.67 -10.98
CA GLU A 2 7.20 -23.27 -12.22
C GLU A 2 7.40 -22.24 -13.33
N PHE A 3 8.14 -22.61 -14.38
CA PHE A 3 8.30 -21.76 -15.55
C PHE A 3 7.06 -21.88 -16.42
N LEU A 4 6.33 -20.76 -16.55
CA LEU A 4 5.16 -20.68 -17.39
C LEU A 4 5.58 -20.38 -18.84
N CYS A 5 4.91 -20.98 -19.82
CA CYS A 5 5.00 -20.48 -21.19
C CYS A 5 4.35 -19.09 -21.27
N GLY A 6 4.63 -18.32 -22.33
CA GLY A 6 4.12 -16.95 -22.47
C GLY A 6 2.59 -16.84 -22.35
N GLY A 7 1.85 -17.82 -22.87
CA GLY A 7 0.38 -17.88 -22.71
C GLY A 7 -0.07 -18.14 -21.27
N CYS A 8 0.55 -19.10 -20.58
CA CYS A 8 0.23 -19.38 -19.18
C CYS A 8 0.63 -18.23 -18.25
N ASP A 9 1.75 -17.57 -18.53
CA ASP A 9 2.20 -16.37 -17.83
C ASP A 9 1.17 -15.23 -17.98
N LEU A 10 0.66 -15.00 -19.18
CA LEU A 10 -0.37 -13.99 -19.42
C LEU A 10 -1.66 -14.27 -18.61
N GLU A 11 -2.11 -15.53 -18.58
CA GLU A 11 -3.29 -15.92 -17.82
C GLU A 11 -3.08 -15.83 -16.31
N ALA A 12 -1.88 -16.13 -15.82
CA ALA A 12 -1.51 -15.92 -14.42
C ALA A 12 -1.47 -14.41 -14.08
N HIS A 13 -0.89 -13.60 -14.95
CA HIS A 13 -0.77 -12.14 -14.79
C HIS A 13 -2.13 -11.45 -14.73
N LYS A 14 -3.09 -11.87 -15.58
CA LYS A 14 -4.48 -11.39 -15.53
C LYS A 14 -5.15 -11.66 -14.18
N LYS A 15 -4.82 -12.77 -13.51
CA LYS A 15 -5.38 -13.14 -12.21
C LYS A 15 -4.69 -12.43 -11.05
N ASN A 16 -3.41 -12.09 -11.20
CA ASN A 16 -2.63 -11.45 -10.14
C ASN A 16 -1.66 -10.42 -10.70
N VAL A 17 -2.13 -9.22 -11.05
CA VAL A 17 -1.34 -8.15 -11.69
C VAL A 17 -0.06 -7.75 -10.93
N PHE A 18 0.00 -7.98 -9.61
CA PHE A 18 1.11 -7.55 -8.75
C PHE A 18 2.12 -8.65 -8.43
N HIS A 19 2.19 -9.71 -9.22
CA HIS A 19 3.27 -10.68 -9.10
C HIS A 19 4.50 -10.25 -9.90
N ASP A 20 5.67 -10.72 -9.45
CA ASP A 20 6.88 -10.62 -10.24
C ASP A 20 6.90 -11.74 -11.28
N ARG A 21 7.35 -11.39 -12.48
CA ARG A 21 7.39 -12.25 -13.67
C ARG A 21 8.81 -12.29 -14.19
N GLU A 22 9.23 -13.46 -14.61
CA GLU A 22 10.55 -13.68 -15.20
C GLU A 22 10.41 -14.65 -16.37
N ALA A 23 11.24 -14.48 -17.39
CA ALA A 23 11.38 -15.44 -18.47
C ALA A 23 12.84 -15.71 -18.78
N LEU A 24 13.10 -16.89 -19.33
CA LEU A 24 14.44 -17.30 -19.72
C LEU A 24 14.78 -16.70 -21.08
N PHE A 25 15.69 -15.73 -21.08
CA PHE A 25 16.23 -15.08 -22.28
C PHE A 25 17.74 -15.35 -22.35
N HIS A 26 18.20 -15.90 -23.48
CA HIS A 26 19.63 -16.19 -23.71
C HIS A 26 20.35 -16.95 -22.57
N GLY A 27 19.61 -17.81 -21.84
CA GLY A 27 20.15 -18.59 -20.71
C GLY A 27 20.14 -17.88 -19.36
N TYR A 28 19.60 -16.66 -19.28
CA TYR A 28 19.45 -15.89 -18.04
C TYR A 28 17.97 -15.62 -17.75
N LEU A 29 17.63 -15.53 -16.47
CA LEU A 29 16.31 -15.06 -16.07
C LEU A 29 16.28 -13.54 -16.17
N GLU A 30 15.38 -13.04 -17.01
CA GLU A 30 15.13 -11.63 -17.19
C GLU A 30 13.72 -11.29 -16.68
N PRO A 31 13.57 -10.19 -15.91
CA PRO A 31 12.27 -9.78 -15.40
C PRO A 31 11.37 -9.25 -16.52
N ILE A 32 10.08 -9.57 -16.43
CA ILE A 32 9.04 -9.06 -17.34
C ILE A 32 8.21 -8.01 -16.59
N PRO A 33 8.26 -6.72 -16.98
CA PRO A 33 7.42 -5.72 -16.34
C PRO A 33 5.92 -5.97 -16.64
N PRO A 34 5.00 -5.49 -15.78
CA PRO A 34 3.55 -5.71 -15.92
C PRO A 34 2.96 -5.22 -17.24
N THR A 35 3.58 -4.21 -17.86
CA THR A 35 3.18 -3.61 -19.14
C THR A 35 3.75 -4.35 -20.35
N LYS A 36 4.48 -5.45 -20.15
CA LYS A 36 5.00 -6.29 -21.23
C LYS A 36 4.50 -7.72 -21.12
N ALA A 37 4.37 -8.36 -22.27
CA ALA A 37 4.21 -9.80 -22.38
C ALA A 37 5.23 -10.39 -23.33
N VAL A 38 5.40 -11.70 -23.22
CA VAL A 38 6.40 -12.47 -23.96
C VAL A 38 5.67 -13.43 -24.89
N ASN A 39 6.01 -13.39 -26.18
CA ASN A 39 5.57 -14.39 -27.14
C ASN A 39 6.79 -15.12 -27.71
N MET A 40 6.64 -16.41 -27.97
CA MET A 40 7.67 -17.18 -28.69
C MET A 40 7.48 -16.91 -30.18
N GLY A 41 8.49 -16.33 -30.84
CA GLY A 41 8.47 -16.20 -32.29
C GLY A 41 8.64 -17.55 -32.99
N ASP A 42 8.38 -17.60 -34.29
CA ASP A 42 8.50 -18.81 -35.13
C ASP A 42 9.89 -19.45 -35.08
N ASN A 43 10.90 -18.65 -34.73
CA ASN A 43 12.30 -19.05 -34.63
C ASN A 43 12.66 -19.66 -33.25
N GLY A 44 11.68 -19.78 -32.35
CA GLY A 44 11.88 -20.20 -30.95
C GLY A 44 12.50 -19.12 -30.06
N GLN A 45 12.71 -17.90 -30.57
CA GLN A 45 13.21 -16.77 -29.79
C GLN A 45 12.06 -15.99 -29.13
N PRO A 46 12.16 -15.68 -27.83
CA PRO A 46 11.15 -14.88 -27.15
C PRO A 46 11.23 -13.40 -27.55
N HIS A 47 10.08 -12.78 -27.79
CA HIS A 47 9.92 -11.36 -28.11
C HIS A 47 8.99 -10.67 -27.11
N PHE A 48 9.39 -9.48 -26.68
CA PHE A 48 8.56 -8.62 -25.83
C PHE A 48 7.61 -7.76 -26.66
N PHE A 49 6.38 -7.63 -26.19
CA PHE A 49 5.41 -6.69 -26.72
C PHE A 49 4.73 -5.93 -25.59
N GLU A 50 4.35 -4.69 -25.85
CA GLU A 50 3.60 -3.86 -24.91
C GLU A 50 2.18 -4.41 -24.73
N GLN A 51 1.68 -4.33 -23.49
CA GLN A 51 0.33 -4.70 -23.13
C GLN A 51 -0.25 -3.70 -22.13
N VAL A 52 -1.57 -3.57 -22.15
CA VAL A 52 -2.30 -2.79 -21.15
C VAL A 52 -2.32 -3.58 -19.84
N CYS A 53 -1.94 -2.90 -18.76
CA CYS A 53 -2.02 -3.43 -17.41
C CYS A 53 -3.08 -2.64 -16.63
N LEU A 54 -4.26 -3.24 -16.41
CA LEU A 54 -5.34 -2.59 -15.65
C LEU A 54 -5.17 -2.87 -14.15
N LEU A 55 -5.53 -1.90 -13.31
CA LEU A 55 -5.66 -2.12 -11.88
C LEU A 55 -6.71 -3.23 -11.62
N PRO A 56 -6.44 -4.25 -10.79
CA PRO A 56 -7.39 -5.34 -10.59
C PRO A 56 -8.54 -4.91 -9.66
N LEU A 57 -9.59 -4.33 -10.24
CA LEU A 57 -10.83 -3.97 -9.55
C LEU A 57 -12.03 -4.64 -10.24
N PRO A 58 -13.06 -5.07 -9.47
CA PRO A 58 -14.31 -5.52 -10.04
C PRO A 58 -15.00 -4.40 -10.82
N ALA A 59 -15.37 -4.68 -12.08
CA ALA A 59 -16.20 -3.78 -12.87
C ALA A 59 -17.67 -3.80 -12.37
N PRO A 60 -18.39 -2.67 -12.37
CA PRO A 60 -19.83 -2.64 -12.14
C PRO A 60 -20.57 -3.45 -13.20
N LYS A 61 -21.69 -4.05 -12.80
CA LYS A 61 -22.55 -4.85 -13.71
C LYS A 61 -23.27 -3.98 -14.76
N ALA A 62 -23.56 -2.74 -14.41
CA ALA A 62 -24.21 -1.77 -15.26
C ALA A 62 -23.78 -0.36 -14.87
N ILE A 63 -23.54 0.49 -15.87
CA ILE A 63 -23.25 1.92 -15.68
C ILE A 63 -24.37 2.81 -16.26
N CYS A 64 -25.31 2.20 -16.99
CA CYS A 64 -26.48 2.82 -17.59
C CYS A 64 -27.55 1.75 -17.86
N GLU A 65 -28.70 2.15 -18.41
CA GLU A 65 -29.83 1.25 -18.73
C GLU A 65 -29.74 0.64 -20.15
N CYS A 66 -28.66 0.87 -20.88
CA CYS A 66 -28.47 0.29 -22.21
C CYS A 66 -28.21 -1.22 -22.14
N THR A 67 -28.68 -1.98 -23.13
CA THR A 67 -28.48 -3.43 -23.23
C THR A 67 -27.17 -3.83 -23.91
N HIS A 68 -26.35 -2.86 -24.32
CA HIS A 68 -25.09 -3.13 -24.99
C HIS A 68 -24.07 -3.67 -24.00
N GLU A 69 -23.23 -4.60 -24.47
CA GLU A 69 -22.09 -5.06 -23.68
C GLU A 69 -21.18 -3.89 -23.37
N ILE A 70 -20.71 -3.87 -22.14
CA ILE A 70 -19.90 -2.82 -21.57
C ILE A 70 -18.44 -3.05 -21.97
N GLU A 71 -17.79 -2.03 -22.53
CA GLU A 71 -16.37 -2.11 -22.90
C GLU A 71 -15.49 -1.64 -21.75
N VAL A 72 -14.47 -2.44 -21.39
CA VAL A 72 -13.44 -2.05 -20.43
C VAL A 72 -12.21 -1.60 -21.22
N ILE A 73 -11.91 -0.31 -21.12
CA ILE A 73 -10.77 0.32 -21.80
C ILE A 73 -9.75 0.87 -20.78
N PRO A 74 -8.51 1.12 -21.21
CA PRO A 74 -7.49 1.73 -20.35
C PRO A 74 -7.89 3.16 -20.04
N GLY A 75 -8.10 3.46 -18.76
CA GLY A 75 -8.31 4.82 -18.28
C GLY A 75 -7.00 5.52 -17.96
N LYS A 76 -7.04 6.33 -16.91
CA LYS A 76 -5.89 7.10 -16.43
C LYS A 76 -4.69 6.22 -16.05
N HIS A 77 -3.51 6.57 -16.54
CA HIS A 77 -2.24 5.99 -16.07
C HIS A 77 -1.96 6.40 -14.61
N ILE A 78 -1.64 5.40 -13.79
CA ILE A 78 -1.35 5.55 -12.36
C ILE A 78 -0.17 4.66 -11.96
N TYR A 79 0.35 4.92 -10.76
CA TYR A 79 1.37 4.09 -10.14
C TYR A 79 0.82 3.49 -8.86
N VAL A 80 0.92 2.17 -8.70
CA VAL A 80 0.52 1.47 -7.47
C VAL A 80 1.77 1.02 -6.74
N ILE A 81 1.93 1.50 -5.51
CA ILE A 81 3.00 1.08 -4.62
C ILE A 81 2.48 -0.07 -3.76
N THR A 82 3.14 -1.21 -3.86
CA THR A 82 2.88 -2.42 -3.06
C THR A 82 4.13 -2.78 -2.25
N MET A 83 4.05 -3.82 -1.43
CA MET A 83 5.24 -4.38 -0.77
C MET A 83 6.30 -4.92 -1.74
N ASN A 84 5.94 -5.21 -3.00
CA ASN A 84 6.88 -5.62 -4.05
C ASN A 84 7.44 -4.43 -4.84
N GLY A 85 7.16 -3.18 -4.43
CA GLY A 85 7.59 -1.99 -5.15
C GLY A 85 6.49 -1.40 -6.03
N ARG A 86 6.90 -0.62 -7.04
CA ARG A 86 6.02 0.20 -7.88
C ARG A 86 5.54 -0.56 -9.11
N TYR A 87 4.25 -0.47 -9.40
CA TYR A 87 3.61 -1.01 -10.60
C TYR A 87 2.97 0.13 -11.39
N ASP A 88 3.31 0.22 -12.68
CA ASP A 88 2.71 1.18 -13.60
C ASP A 88 1.52 0.48 -14.26
N VAL A 89 0.31 1.01 -14.01
CA VAL A 89 -0.97 0.42 -14.43
C VAL A 89 -1.94 1.53 -14.87
N CYS A 90 -3.09 1.15 -15.42
CA CYS A 90 -4.18 2.05 -15.74
C CYS A 90 -5.37 1.80 -14.81
N LEU A 91 -6.07 2.86 -14.41
CA LEU A 91 -7.41 2.72 -13.86
C LEU A 91 -8.35 2.14 -14.91
N LEU A 92 -9.38 1.42 -14.47
CA LEU A 92 -10.44 0.98 -15.35
C LEU A 92 -11.22 2.21 -15.81
N LEU A 93 -11.43 2.31 -17.12
CA LEU A 93 -12.43 3.18 -17.70
C LEU A 93 -13.44 2.30 -18.41
N ILE A 94 -14.70 2.49 -18.08
CA ILE A 94 -15.80 1.75 -18.66
C ILE A 94 -16.64 2.75 -19.44
N ALA A 95 -16.88 2.47 -20.71
CA ALA A 95 -17.68 3.33 -21.57
C ALA A 95 -18.85 2.55 -22.18
N CYS A 96 -20.04 3.14 -22.17
CA CYS A 96 -21.16 2.60 -22.92
C CYS A 96 -21.07 3.07 -24.38
N PRO A 97 -20.99 2.16 -25.37
CA PRO A 97 -20.88 2.56 -26.78
C PRO A 97 -22.14 3.25 -27.32
N ALA A 98 -23.29 3.04 -26.67
CA ALA A 98 -24.58 3.56 -27.14
C ALA A 98 -24.89 4.97 -26.62
N CYS A 99 -24.67 5.23 -25.33
CA CYS A 99 -25.01 6.50 -24.69
C CYS A 99 -23.80 7.32 -24.21
N LEU A 100 -22.58 6.81 -24.42
CA LEU A 100 -21.31 7.45 -24.07
C LEU A 100 -21.14 7.78 -22.58
N VAL A 101 -21.96 7.17 -21.71
CA VAL A 101 -21.75 7.25 -20.26
C VAL A 101 -20.45 6.53 -19.92
N GLU A 102 -19.63 7.21 -19.13
CA GLU A 102 -18.36 6.70 -18.63
C GLU A 102 -18.40 6.43 -17.13
N TRP A 103 -17.67 5.43 -16.70
CA TRP A 103 -17.43 5.13 -15.30
C TRP A 103 -15.95 4.84 -15.05
N THR A 104 -15.44 5.34 -13.94
CA THR A 104 -14.11 5.00 -13.42
C THR A 104 -14.19 4.90 -11.89
N PRO A 105 -13.39 4.05 -11.23
CA PRO A 105 -13.45 3.88 -9.79
C PRO A 105 -13.25 5.19 -9.04
N ASP A 106 -14.15 5.48 -8.11
CA ASP A 106 -14.02 6.63 -7.22
C ASP A 106 -13.10 6.34 -6.01
N VAL A 107 -12.83 7.35 -5.18
CA VAL A 107 -12.00 7.19 -3.97
C VAL A 107 -12.61 6.17 -3.00
N LYS A 108 -13.94 6.10 -2.87
CA LYS A 108 -14.59 5.17 -1.93
C LYS A 108 -14.40 3.73 -2.39
N GLU A 109 -14.50 3.47 -3.69
CA GLU A 109 -14.24 2.16 -4.28
C GLU A 109 -12.77 1.76 -4.12
N LEU A 110 -11.84 2.68 -4.38
CA LEU A 110 -10.41 2.43 -4.15
C LEU A 110 -10.13 2.04 -2.68
N LEU A 111 -10.69 2.78 -1.72
CA LEU A 111 -10.55 2.48 -0.30
C LEU A 111 -11.18 1.14 0.07
N LYS A 112 -12.36 0.81 -0.48
CA LYS A 112 -13.03 -0.49 -0.30
C LYS A 112 -12.13 -1.66 -0.72
N TYR A 113 -11.38 -1.50 -1.80
CA TYR A 113 -10.42 -2.49 -2.29
C TYR A 113 -8.99 -2.32 -1.73
N ARG A 114 -8.84 -1.55 -0.64
CA ARG A 114 -7.60 -1.36 0.13
C ARG A 114 -6.48 -0.67 -0.66
N TYR A 115 -6.85 0.30 -1.49
CA TYR A 115 -5.94 1.26 -2.11
C TYR A 115 -6.14 2.64 -1.51
N TRP A 116 -5.05 3.25 -1.07
CA TRP A 116 -5.01 4.60 -0.52
C TRP A 116 -4.47 5.58 -1.57
N PRO A 117 -5.25 6.57 -2.01
CA PRO A 117 -4.79 7.54 -2.98
C PRO A 117 -3.82 8.55 -2.36
N SER A 118 -2.73 8.80 -3.06
CA SER A 118 -1.81 9.89 -2.79
C SER A 118 -2.31 11.14 -3.49
N THR A 119 -2.77 12.11 -2.70
CA THR A 119 -3.34 13.39 -3.17
C THR A 119 -4.65 13.27 -3.97
N THR A 120 -5.29 14.42 -4.22
CA THR A 120 -6.58 14.53 -4.89
C THR A 120 -6.59 14.03 -6.34
N ASN A 121 -5.43 13.99 -7.01
CA ASN A 121 -5.37 13.56 -8.39
C ASN A 121 -5.29 12.02 -8.56
N CYS A 122 -5.14 11.24 -7.48
CA CYS A 122 -5.04 9.77 -7.52
C CYS A 122 -3.97 9.23 -8.50
N GLN A 123 -2.91 9.98 -8.80
CA GLN A 123 -1.86 9.51 -9.71
C GLN A 123 -1.01 8.39 -9.08
N THR A 124 -0.85 8.40 -7.76
CA THR A 124 -0.18 7.33 -7.01
C THR A 124 -1.16 6.72 -6.03
N LEU A 125 -1.23 5.40 -5.99
CA LEU A 125 -2.00 4.64 -5.01
C LEU A 125 -1.02 3.83 -4.16
N TYR A 126 -1.28 3.72 -2.87
CA TYR A 126 -0.57 2.82 -1.96
C TYR A 126 -1.51 1.69 -1.57
N ARG A 127 -1.06 0.43 -1.67
CA ARG A 127 -1.80 -0.64 -0.98
C ARG A 127 -1.68 -0.44 0.54
N PHE A 128 -2.75 -0.77 1.26
CA PHE A 128 -2.79 -0.58 2.72
C PHE A 128 -1.67 -1.34 3.45
N ASP A 129 -1.30 -2.51 2.94
CA ASP A 129 -0.23 -3.35 3.49
C ASP A 129 1.13 -2.63 3.53
N VAL A 130 1.39 -1.68 2.62
CA VAL A 130 2.59 -0.83 2.64
C VAL A 130 2.63 0.03 3.89
N PHE A 131 1.50 0.65 4.25
CA PHE A 131 1.41 1.47 5.45
C PHE A 131 1.37 0.64 6.73
N GLU A 132 0.67 -0.50 6.71
CA GLU A 132 0.65 -1.45 7.82
C GLU A 132 2.07 -1.96 8.10
N ALA A 133 2.80 -2.41 7.08
CA ALA A 133 4.18 -2.86 7.20
C ALA A 133 5.11 -1.75 7.70
N PHE A 134 4.99 -0.53 7.17
CA PHE A 134 5.78 0.59 7.65
C PHE A 134 5.50 0.90 9.13
N SER A 135 4.23 0.89 9.55
CA SER A 135 3.83 1.06 10.95
C SER A 135 4.43 -0.02 11.85
N HIS A 136 4.36 -1.30 11.44
CA HIS A 136 4.97 -2.41 12.18
C HIS A 136 6.49 -2.24 12.30
N ILE A 137 7.18 -1.86 11.23
CA ILE A 137 8.62 -1.60 11.24
C ILE A 137 8.97 -0.46 12.21
N LYS A 138 8.15 0.60 12.28
CA LYS A 138 8.38 1.70 13.24
C LYS A 138 8.27 1.25 14.70
N VAL A 139 7.52 0.20 14.99
CA VAL A 139 7.40 -0.38 16.34
C VAL A 139 8.52 -1.39 16.60
N SER A 140 8.76 -2.33 15.69
CA SER A 140 9.73 -3.42 15.89
C SER A 140 11.19 -2.99 15.70
N ALA A 141 11.44 -2.02 14.81
CA ALA A 141 12.76 -1.48 14.51
C ALA A 141 12.72 0.05 14.40
N PRO A 142 12.62 0.79 15.53
CA PRO A 142 12.43 2.24 15.52
C PRO A 142 13.52 3.03 14.78
N SER A 143 14.74 2.47 14.71
CA SER A 143 15.91 3.00 13.99
C SER A 143 15.76 2.94 12.47
N MET A 144 14.85 2.13 11.93
CA MET A 144 14.57 2.09 10.51
C MET A 144 13.96 3.41 10.06
N SER A 145 14.64 4.06 9.12
CA SER A 145 14.19 5.32 8.56
C SER A 145 13.15 5.08 7.46
N ARG A 146 12.28 6.08 7.24
CA ARG A 146 11.40 6.13 6.05
C ARG A 146 12.19 5.92 4.76
N HIS A 147 13.36 6.56 4.66
CA HIS A 147 14.18 6.47 3.46
C HIS A 147 14.66 5.04 3.20
N ALA A 148 15.12 4.33 4.23
CA ALA A 148 15.53 2.93 4.12
C ALA A 148 14.37 2.03 3.69
N PHE A 149 13.17 2.25 4.25
CA PHE A 149 11.98 1.51 3.84
C PHE A 149 11.60 1.77 2.38
N LEU A 150 11.59 3.03 1.95
CA LEU A 150 11.31 3.36 0.55
C LEU A 150 12.37 2.77 -0.38
N LYS A 151 13.66 2.88 -0.04
CA LYS A 151 14.76 2.26 -0.81
C LYS A 151 14.61 0.75 -0.97
N LEU A 152 14.08 0.06 0.04
CA LEU A 152 13.73 -1.36 -0.09
C LEU A 152 12.67 -1.57 -1.18
N LEU A 153 11.61 -0.77 -1.21
CA LEU A 153 10.57 -0.84 -2.25
C LEU A 153 11.12 -0.48 -3.63
N GLU A 154 11.97 0.54 -3.73
CA GLU A 154 12.62 0.94 -4.99
C GLU A 154 13.49 -0.20 -5.52
N HIS A 155 14.28 -0.84 -4.66
CA HIS A 155 15.14 -1.96 -5.02
C HIS A 155 14.33 -3.15 -5.54
N ARG A 156 13.25 -3.54 -4.83
CA ARG A 156 12.34 -4.60 -5.28
C ARG A 156 11.75 -4.31 -6.66
N SER A 157 11.35 -3.06 -6.90
CA SER A 157 10.83 -2.62 -8.19
C SER A 157 11.87 -2.82 -9.31
N VAL A 158 13.10 -2.34 -9.10
CA VAL A 158 14.18 -2.43 -10.09
C VAL A 158 14.60 -3.87 -10.36
N GLN A 159 14.67 -4.70 -9.32
CA GLN A 159 14.97 -6.13 -9.46
C GLN A 159 13.94 -6.85 -10.34
N ALA A 160 12.67 -6.46 -10.26
CA ALA A 160 11.59 -6.96 -11.10
C ALA A 160 11.43 -6.19 -12.43
N GLY A 161 12.44 -5.45 -12.87
CA GLY A 161 12.45 -4.76 -14.17
C GLY A 161 11.50 -3.55 -14.27
N ARG A 162 11.06 -3.00 -13.14
CA ARG A 162 10.12 -1.88 -13.04
C ARG A 162 10.81 -0.58 -12.60
N PRO A 163 10.22 0.61 -12.87
CA PRO A 163 10.75 1.87 -12.37
C PRO A 163 10.84 1.90 -10.83
N GLY A 164 11.98 2.34 -10.30
CA GLY A 164 12.24 2.33 -8.87
C GLY A 164 11.72 3.55 -8.11
N ASN A 165 11.41 4.66 -8.77
CA ASN A 165 11.19 5.93 -8.10
C ASN A 165 9.87 5.97 -7.31
N VAL A 166 9.99 6.19 -5.99
CA VAL A 166 8.86 6.45 -5.09
C VAL A 166 9.04 7.81 -4.41
N CYS A 167 8.06 8.70 -4.57
CA CYS A 167 8.12 10.03 -3.95
C CYS A 167 7.99 9.94 -2.42
N ALA A 168 9.06 10.30 -1.71
CA ALA A 168 9.11 10.19 -0.27
C ALA A 168 8.09 11.11 0.42
N ASP A 169 7.93 12.33 -0.08
CA ASP A 169 7.04 13.32 0.54
C ASP A 169 5.57 12.99 0.32
N ALA A 170 5.23 12.46 -0.86
CA ALA A 170 3.91 11.90 -1.13
C ALA A 170 3.59 10.76 -0.15
N PHE A 171 4.53 9.80 -0.01
CA PHE A 171 4.38 8.70 0.94
C PHE A 171 4.16 9.18 2.37
N GLN A 172 4.96 10.16 2.83
CA GLN A 172 4.86 10.65 4.20
C GLN A 172 3.50 11.31 4.50
N LYS A 173 2.99 12.10 3.55
CA LYS A 173 1.68 12.75 3.68
C LYS A 173 0.57 11.69 3.73
N SER A 174 0.54 10.79 2.76
CA SER A 174 -0.48 9.72 2.71
C SER A 174 -0.40 8.77 3.90
N PHE A 175 0.80 8.47 4.40
CA PHE A 175 0.96 7.65 5.60
C PHE A 175 0.40 8.34 6.85
N PHE A 176 0.57 9.66 6.99
CA PHE A 176 -0.02 10.41 8.10
C PHE A 176 -1.55 10.49 7.99
N GLU A 177 -2.07 10.75 6.80
CA GLU A 177 -3.53 10.73 6.55
C GLU A 177 -4.12 9.35 6.88
N TYR A 178 -3.47 8.28 6.41
CA TYR A 178 -3.87 6.90 6.73
C TYR A 178 -3.86 6.63 8.23
N CYS A 179 -2.79 7.01 8.95
CA CYS A 179 -2.70 6.84 10.40
C CYS A 179 -3.81 7.60 11.13
N PHE A 180 -4.10 8.82 10.70
CA PHE A 180 -5.15 9.65 11.29
C PHE A 180 -6.54 9.03 11.09
N CYS A 181 -6.85 8.59 9.85
CA CYS A 181 -8.12 7.95 9.55
C CYS A 181 -8.28 6.63 10.30
N LYS A 182 -7.23 5.80 10.37
CA LYS A 182 -7.24 4.55 11.13
C LYS A 182 -7.45 4.79 12.62
N HIS A 183 -6.79 5.79 13.19
CA HIS A 183 -7.02 6.16 14.60
C HIS A 183 -8.45 6.64 14.84
N THR A 184 -9.00 7.44 13.91
CA THR A 184 -10.39 7.92 14.00
C THR A 184 -11.38 6.75 13.91
N GLU A 185 -11.15 5.79 13.03
CA GLU A 185 -11.91 4.55 12.92
C GLU A 185 -11.86 3.74 14.22
N GLU A 186 -10.67 3.51 14.78
CA GLU A 186 -10.47 2.82 16.06
C GLU A 186 -11.28 3.48 17.20
N VAL A 187 -11.25 4.82 17.28
CA VAL A 187 -12.02 5.60 18.27
C VAL A 187 -13.53 5.48 18.04
N MET A 188 -13.99 5.57 16.79
CA MET A 188 -15.41 5.44 16.44
C MET A 188 -15.96 4.04 16.69
N CYS A 189 -15.13 3.01 16.53
CA CYS A 189 -15.47 1.62 16.80
C CYS A 189 -15.33 1.24 18.27
N GLU A 190 -15.07 2.21 19.16
CA GLU A 190 -14.84 2.00 20.60
C GLU A 190 -13.78 0.92 20.88
N VAL A 191 -12.80 0.78 19.98
CA VAL A 191 -11.72 -0.19 20.13
C VAL A 191 -10.84 0.27 21.28
N ASN A 192 -11.08 -0.31 22.46
CA ASN A 192 -10.22 -0.15 23.61
C ASN A 192 -9.04 -1.11 23.49
N ASP A 193 -7.96 -0.65 22.84
CA ASP A 193 -6.67 -1.36 22.78
C ASP A 193 -6.09 -1.69 24.18
N PHE A 194 -6.63 -1.06 25.23
CA PHE A 194 -6.22 -1.28 26.61
C PHE A 194 -7.42 -1.30 27.56
N TYR A 195 -7.79 -2.50 28.02
CA TYR A 195 -8.35 -2.64 29.36
C TYR A 195 -7.18 -2.58 30.34
N CYS A 196 -7.13 -1.56 31.18
CA CYS A 196 -6.05 -1.43 32.14
C CYS A 196 -6.11 -2.61 33.13
N PRO A 197 -5.11 -3.51 33.20
CA PRO A 197 -5.08 -4.56 34.22
C PRO A 197 -5.01 -3.93 35.62
N ALA A 198 -4.56 -2.67 35.71
CA ALA A 198 -4.53 -1.93 36.96
C ALA A 198 -5.93 -1.55 37.51
N CYS A 199 -6.97 -1.71 36.71
CA CYS A 199 -8.36 -1.45 37.07
C CYS A 199 -9.16 -2.75 37.26
N HIS A 200 -8.50 -3.92 37.12
CA HIS A 200 -9.08 -5.23 37.37
C HIS A 200 -8.98 -5.57 38.87
N PRO A 201 -10.03 -6.15 39.50
CA PRO A 201 -10.02 -6.44 40.93
C PRO A 201 -8.94 -7.44 41.36
N ASP A 202 -8.49 -8.34 40.48
CA ASP A 202 -7.51 -9.40 40.78
C ASP A 202 -6.09 -9.11 40.29
N MET A 203 -5.40 -8.14 40.89
CA MET A 203 -4.13 -7.66 40.34
C MET A 203 -2.96 -7.74 41.33
N LEU A 204 -1.80 -8.24 40.86
CA LEU A 204 -0.64 -8.55 41.70
C LEU A 204 0.56 -7.56 41.55
N ALA A 205 0.69 -6.81 40.43
CA ALA A 205 1.70 -5.74 40.27
C ALA A 205 1.45 -4.85 39.01
N VAL A 206 1.79 -3.55 39.08
CA VAL A 206 1.70 -2.56 37.98
C VAL A 206 3.00 -1.79 37.80
N CYS A 207 3.41 -1.53 36.55
CA CYS A 207 4.41 -0.52 36.22
C CYS A 207 3.75 0.71 35.57
N CYS A 208 3.53 1.77 36.36
CA CYS A 208 2.80 2.98 35.94
C CYS A 208 3.47 3.75 34.79
N ASP A 209 4.80 3.67 34.64
CA ASP A 209 5.55 4.39 33.62
C ASP A 209 5.35 3.80 32.20
N GLY A 210 5.27 2.46 32.11
CA GLY A 210 5.01 1.76 30.85
C GLY A 210 3.66 2.16 30.25
N ASN A 211 2.60 2.14 31.07
CA ASN A 211 1.25 2.51 30.62
C ASN A 211 1.17 3.96 30.16
N ARG A 212 1.84 4.90 30.86
CA ARG A 212 1.86 6.32 30.47
C ARG A 212 2.52 6.55 29.10
N LYS A 213 3.57 5.78 28.76
CA LYS A 213 4.17 5.81 27.42
C LYS A 213 3.20 5.33 26.34
N HIS A 214 2.49 4.23 26.58
CA HIS A 214 1.49 3.71 25.64
C HIS A 214 0.36 4.72 25.38
N TYR A 215 -0.20 5.35 26.42
CA TYR A 215 -1.20 6.41 26.25
C TYR A 215 -0.69 7.61 25.44
N ARG A 216 0.59 7.99 25.61
CA ARG A 216 1.20 9.07 24.82
C ARG A 216 1.34 8.70 23.35
N PHE A 217 1.76 7.48 23.04
CA PHE A 217 1.90 7.03 21.66
C PHE A 217 0.56 7.00 20.93
N ILE A 218 -0.52 6.52 21.56
CA ILE A 218 -1.87 6.53 20.96
C ILE A 218 -2.36 7.96 20.74
N LYS A 219 -2.29 8.83 21.76
CA LYS A 219 -2.71 10.23 21.61
C LYS A 219 -1.93 10.94 20.49
N SER A 220 -0.65 10.64 20.32
CA SER A 220 0.14 11.22 19.23
C SER A 220 -0.27 10.78 17.84
N ARG A 221 -0.95 9.62 17.67
CA ARG A 221 -1.46 9.18 16.36
C ARG A 221 -2.56 10.10 15.81
N GLY A 222 -3.33 10.74 16.69
CA GLY A 222 -4.38 11.70 16.33
C GLY A 222 -3.90 13.15 16.13
N TYR A 223 -2.67 13.48 16.52
CA TYR A 223 -2.09 14.80 16.31
C TYR A 223 -1.07 14.74 15.18
N VAL A 224 -1.42 15.28 14.01
CA VAL A 224 -0.48 15.58 12.94
C VAL A 224 0.39 16.76 13.39
N HIS A 225 1.35 16.53 14.29
CA HIS A 225 2.41 17.50 14.58
C HIS A 225 3.68 17.16 13.80
N ILE A 226 3.91 18.03 12.83
CA ILE A 226 5.15 18.31 12.14
C ILE A 226 6.29 18.45 13.18
N THR A 227 7.45 17.87 12.85
CA THR A 227 8.79 18.04 13.46
C THR A 227 9.12 17.44 14.84
N GLN A 228 10.21 16.66 14.81
CA GLN A 228 11.25 16.46 15.83
C GLN A 228 10.81 16.15 17.27
N THR A 229 10.89 14.88 17.69
CA THR A 229 11.53 14.56 18.98
C THR A 229 12.05 13.11 19.04
N PHE A 230 13.28 12.90 18.56
CA PHE A 230 14.14 11.81 19.05
C PHE A 230 15.27 12.39 19.93
N MET A 231 14.98 13.48 20.64
CA MET A 231 15.90 14.10 21.60
C MET A 231 15.19 14.36 22.91
N SER A 232 15.22 13.36 23.80
CA SER A 232 15.34 13.53 25.26
C SER A 232 15.12 12.20 25.99
N ILE A 233 15.97 11.19 25.71
CA ILE A 233 16.35 10.23 26.75
C ILE A 233 17.60 10.79 27.43
N SER A 234 17.43 11.90 28.15
CA SER A 234 18.46 12.46 29.05
C SER A 234 17.95 13.74 29.72
N LYS A 235 16.80 13.66 30.40
CA LYS A 235 16.54 14.56 31.53
C LYS A 235 16.13 13.71 32.71
N THR A 236 17.15 13.41 33.52
CA THR A 236 17.08 13.15 34.95
C THR A 236 15.85 13.84 35.54
N THR A 237 14.80 13.06 35.79
CA THR A 237 13.70 13.53 36.61
C THR A 237 13.96 13.00 38.00
N THR A 238 14.48 13.88 38.84
CA THR A 238 14.63 13.69 40.28
C THR A 238 13.29 13.22 40.83
N CYS A 239 13.28 12.04 41.43
CA CYS A 239 12.14 11.47 42.12
C CYS A 239 11.86 12.29 43.38
N HIS A 240 10.95 13.25 43.31
CA HIS A 240 10.30 13.75 44.52
C HIS A 240 9.16 12.79 44.88
N ARG A 241 9.46 11.88 45.81
CA ARG A 241 8.45 11.23 46.66
C ARG A 241 7.60 12.34 47.28
N LYS A 242 6.33 12.45 46.87
CA LYS A 242 5.29 12.95 47.75
C LYS A 242 4.52 11.73 48.23
N SER A 243 4.69 11.44 49.52
CA SER A 243 3.84 10.51 50.26
C SER A 243 2.39 10.97 50.14
N CYS A 244 1.50 10.06 49.73
CA CYS A 244 0.08 10.20 50.04
C CYS A 244 -0.12 9.69 51.47
N MET A 245 -0.69 10.54 52.33
CA MET A 245 -1.69 10.11 53.29
C MET A 245 -3.01 9.91 52.55
#